data_AF-A0A957TI28-F1
#
_entry.id   AF-A0A957TI28-F1
#
_cell.length_a   1.000
_cell.length_b   1.000
_cell.length_c   1.000
_cell.angle_alpha   90.00
_cell.angle_beta   90.00
_cell.angle_gamma   90.00
#
_symmetry.space_group_name_H-M   'P 1'
#
loop_
_entity.id
_entity.type
_entity.pdbx_description
1 polymer ?
#
loop_
_entity_poly.entity_id
_entity_poly.type
_entity_poly.pdbx_seq_one_letter_code
_entity_poly.pdbx_strand_id
1 'polypeptide(L)'
;WPTFELADLTEEQSDQFITAWYRQLATNNQVRNADDLSTRLQRAVRRPDLRHLAGNPLLLTVMAIVHTKQGILPDARALLYDDIVDLLLWRWEAIKLEKPDGEETDWHLLLSEAVLSDIDVKKKLWELAFTVHGQSQFDNADAADQRDITVATADISESDLLDTLRELHPEGSWDWAADMVEIMKRRAGLLVESRPKVYRFPHRTFQEHLAACHLSTQPNFAAEAVKLAASGAFWREVILLAVGRMVHTYSIEPPLFFVGELCPSITGSAPTDDATWRNIWLAGECLLEIGIPRAQRHRTGKELVAHVQQRLVDLIHTEQLAPRERAEAGAVLSALGDPRDLDE
;
A
#
# COMPACT_ATOMS: atom_id res chain seq x y z
N TRP A 1 21.46 8.79 26.25
CA TRP A 1 21.99 8.80 24.88
C TRP A 1 21.11 9.71 24.05
N PRO A 2 21.65 10.64 23.25
CA PRO A 2 20.82 11.43 22.35
C PRO A 2 20.19 10.51 21.30
N THR A 3 18.90 10.70 21.05
CA THR A 3 18.16 10.04 19.98
C THR A 3 18.19 10.95 18.76
N PHE A 4 18.43 10.39 17.58
CA PHE A 4 18.40 11.10 16.31
C PHE A 4 17.40 10.41 15.37
N GLU A 5 16.70 11.20 14.59
CA GLU A 5 15.80 10.72 13.54
C GLU A 5 16.45 10.96 12.17
N LEU A 6 16.36 9.97 11.29
CA LEU A 6 16.82 10.12 9.92
C LEU A 6 15.76 10.89 9.14
N ALA A 7 16.13 12.06 8.62
CA ALA A 7 15.26 12.82 7.73
C ALA A 7 15.08 12.10 6.39
N ASP A 8 13.92 12.29 5.77
CA ASP A 8 13.66 11.90 4.39
C ASP A 8 14.69 12.54 3.44
N LEU A 9 14.90 11.89 2.29
CA LEU A 9 15.69 12.45 1.21
C LEU A 9 15.01 13.71 0.67
N THR A 10 15.80 14.76 0.57
CA THR A 10 15.46 15.95 -0.20
C THR A 10 15.37 15.62 -1.69
N GLU A 11 14.69 16.47 -2.44
CA GLU A 11 14.59 16.35 -3.89
C GLU A 11 15.97 16.29 -4.57
N GLU A 12 16.90 17.11 -4.10
CA GLU A 12 18.28 17.14 -4.57
C GLU A 12 19.01 15.82 -4.28
N GLN A 13 18.81 15.24 -3.10
CA GLN A 13 19.41 13.94 -2.74
C GLN A 13 18.81 12.81 -3.59
N SER A 14 17.50 12.83 -3.83
CA SER A 14 16.84 11.86 -4.70
C SER A 14 17.35 11.96 -6.14
N ASP A 15 17.59 13.16 -6.65
CA ASP A 15 18.13 13.37 -8.00
C ASP A 15 19.58 12.90 -8.13
N GLN A 16 20.40 13.14 -7.10
CA GLN A 16 21.77 12.65 -7.02
C GLN A 16 21.78 11.12 -7.00
N PHE A 17 20.91 10.49 -6.22
CA PHE A 17 20.76 9.03 -6.17
C PHE A 17 20.40 8.48 -7.56
N ILE A 18 19.36 9.01 -8.20
CA ILE A 18 18.91 8.55 -9.53
C ILE A 18 20.01 8.70 -10.58
N THR A 19 20.72 9.84 -10.57
CA THR A 19 21.82 10.10 -11.49
C THR A 19 22.97 9.10 -11.29
N ALA A 20 23.34 8.84 -10.03
CA ALA A 20 24.38 7.88 -9.69
C ALA A 20 23.99 6.45 -10.09
N TRP A 21 22.73 6.07 -9.85
CA TRP A 21 22.17 4.78 -10.24
C TRP A 21 22.34 4.52 -11.75
N TYR A 22 21.84 5.43 -12.60
CA TYR A 22 21.92 5.25 -14.05
C TYR A 22 23.35 5.36 -14.60
N ARG A 23 24.20 6.19 -14.00
CA ARG A 23 25.63 6.24 -14.33
C ARG A 23 26.32 4.89 -14.08
N GLN A 24 26.00 4.25 -12.95
CA GLN A 24 26.56 2.93 -12.63
C GLN A 24 26.07 1.86 -13.61
N LEU A 25 24.78 1.85 -13.96
CA LEU A 25 24.23 0.92 -14.95
C LEU A 25 24.86 1.10 -16.34
N ALA A 26 25.12 2.35 -16.76
CA ALA A 26 25.83 2.62 -18.01
C ALA A 26 27.28 2.10 -17.96
N THR A 27 27.97 2.32 -16.84
CA THR A 27 29.34 1.82 -16.63
C THR A 27 29.39 0.28 -16.72
N ASN A 28 28.34 -0.40 -16.25
CA ASN A 28 28.19 -1.85 -16.33
C ASN A 28 27.65 -2.35 -17.69
N ASN A 29 27.48 -1.48 -18.69
CA ASN A 29 26.87 -1.78 -19.99
C ASN A 29 25.44 -2.37 -19.92
N GLN A 30 24.69 -2.08 -18.84
CA GLN A 30 23.32 -2.57 -18.65
C GLN A 30 22.29 -1.67 -19.33
N VAL A 31 22.62 -0.39 -19.56
CA VAL A 31 21.77 0.59 -20.26
C VAL A 31 22.61 1.44 -21.22
N ARG A 32 22.00 1.89 -22.33
CA ARG A 32 22.67 2.75 -23.33
C ARG A 32 22.27 4.23 -23.25
N ASN A 33 21.05 4.51 -22.75
CA ASN A 33 20.43 5.84 -22.69
C ASN A 33 20.28 6.33 -21.24
N ALA A 34 21.35 6.26 -20.45
CA ALA A 34 21.31 6.58 -19.02
C ALA A 34 20.80 7.99 -18.70
N ASP A 35 21.19 9.00 -19.47
CA ASP A 35 20.76 10.40 -19.22
C ASP A 35 19.25 10.58 -19.44
N ASP A 36 18.68 9.95 -20.47
CA ASP A 36 17.24 9.97 -20.75
C ASP A 36 16.46 9.23 -19.65
N LEU A 37 16.90 8.02 -19.28
CA LEU A 37 16.26 7.24 -18.20
C LEU A 37 16.34 7.96 -16.84
N SER A 38 17.47 8.58 -16.53
CA SER A 38 17.65 9.39 -15.33
C SER A 38 16.65 10.55 -15.29
N THR A 39 16.56 11.32 -16.39
CA THR A 39 15.64 12.46 -16.49
C THR A 39 14.18 12.01 -16.37
N ARG A 40 13.82 10.87 -16.97
CA ARG A 40 12.47 10.32 -16.90
C ARG A 40 12.11 9.88 -15.48
N LEU A 41 13.00 9.20 -14.78
CA LEU A 41 12.76 8.78 -13.40
C LEU A 41 12.68 9.99 -12.46
N GLN A 42 13.57 10.97 -12.60
CA GLN A 42 13.52 12.23 -11.83
C GLN A 42 12.16 12.92 -11.99
N ARG A 43 11.64 13.00 -13.22
CA ARG A 43 10.30 13.57 -13.46
C ARG A 43 9.19 12.71 -12.84
N ALA A 44 9.28 11.39 -12.97
CA ALA A 44 8.26 10.47 -12.47
C ALA A 44 8.12 10.54 -10.94
N VAL A 45 9.24 10.60 -10.20
CA VAL A 45 9.22 10.67 -8.73
C VAL A 45 8.72 12.00 -8.18
N ARG A 46 8.56 13.03 -9.02
CA ARG A 46 7.97 14.32 -8.64
C ARG A 46 6.44 14.36 -8.78
N ARG A 47 5.82 13.32 -9.31
CA ARG A 47 4.36 13.22 -9.34
C ARG A 47 3.79 13.24 -7.90
N PRO A 48 2.66 13.92 -7.65
CA PRO A 48 2.14 14.10 -6.28
C PRO A 48 1.96 12.80 -5.49
N ASP A 49 1.53 11.73 -6.16
CA ASP A 49 1.30 10.41 -5.59
C ASP A 49 2.59 9.63 -5.25
N LEU A 50 3.70 9.95 -5.91
CA LEU A 50 5.00 9.30 -5.71
C LEU A 50 6.00 10.14 -4.91
N ARG A 51 5.80 11.46 -4.81
CA ARG A 51 6.75 12.40 -4.18
C ARG A 51 7.06 12.05 -2.74
N HIS A 52 6.04 11.73 -1.95
CA HIS A 52 6.21 11.32 -0.54
C HIS A 52 6.97 10.00 -0.43
N LEU A 53 6.71 9.06 -1.34
CA LEU A 53 7.40 7.77 -1.36
C LEU A 53 8.88 7.92 -1.74
N ALA A 54 9.18 8.83 -2.67
CA ALA A 54 10.53 9.08 -3.15
C ALA A 54 11.47 9.72 -2.11
N GLY A 55 10.93 10.29 -1.03
CA GLY A 55 11.71 10.74 0.13
C GLY A 55 12.28 9.58 0.94
N ASN A 56 11.63 8.41 0.92
CA ASN A 56 12.12 7.23 1.61
C ASN A 56 13.19 6.51 0.75
N PRO A 57 14.45 6.36 1.23
CA PRO A 57 15.53 5.75 0.45
C PRO A 57 15.23 4.33 -0.06
N LEU A 58 14.49 3.53 0.72
CA LEU A 58 14.10 2.17 0.32
C LEU A 58 13.16 2.23 -0.87
N LEU A 59 12.10 3.04 -0.79
CA LEU A 59 11.10 3.15 -1.84
C LEU A 59 11.70 3.79 -3.10
N LEU A 60 12.56 4.80 -2.97
CA LEU A 60 13.28 5.38 -4.11
C LEU A 60 14.19 4.35 -4.81
N THR A 61 14.91 3.54 -4.03
CA THR A 61 15.74 2.46 -4.58
C THR A 61 14.89 1.49 -5.37
N VAL A 62 13.75 1.11 -4.81
CA VAL A 62 12.85 0.16 -5.41
C VAL A 62 12.18 0.72 -6.67
N MET A 63 11.77 1.99 -6.68
CA MET A 63 11.32 2.70 -7.89
C MET A 63 12.40 2.67 -8.98
N ALA A 64 13.67 2.92 -8.63
CA ALA A 64 14.77 2.87 -9.59
C ALA A 64 14.95 1.46 -10.19
N ILE A 65 14.77 0.40 -9.38
CA ILE A 65 14.80 -0.98 -9.86
C ILE A 65 13.65 -1.25 -10.85
N VAL A 66 12.40 -0.89 -10.49
CA VAL A 66 11.23 -1.06 -11.36
C VAL A 66 11.40 -0.29 -12.67
N HIS A 67 11.79 0.99 -12.60
CA HIS A 67 12.03 1.83 -13.76
C HIS A 67 13.17 1.31 -14.65
N THR A 68 14.19 0.68 -14.07
CA THR A 68 15.28 0.07 -14.85
C THR A 68 14.79 -1.12 -15.67
N LYS A 69 13.84 -1.91 -15.15
CA LYS A 69 13.26 -3.05 -15.86
C LYS A 69 12.21 -2.64 -16.89
N GLN A 70 11.35 -1.69 -16.56
CA GLN A 70 10.17 -1.35 -17.36
C GLN A 70 10.33 -0.08 -18.21
N GLY A 71 11.29 0.79 -17.89
CA GLY A 71 11.52 2.09 -18.56
C GLY A 71 10.50 3.18 -18.22
N ILE A 72 9.47 2.87 -17.44
CA ILE A 72 8.48 3.80 -16.88
C ILE A 72 8.13 3.39 -15.45
N LEU A 73 7.61 4.33 -14.66
CA LEU A 73 6.89 4.01 -13.43
C LEU A 73 5.38 4.01 -13.71
N PRO A 74 4.59 3.15 -13.04
CA PRO A 74 3.14 3.15 -13.18
C PRO A 74 2.48 4.48 -12.80
N ASP A 75 1.28 4.72 -13.34
CA ASP A 75 0.49 5.93 -13.12
C ASP A 75 -0.22 6.01 -11.77
N ALA A 76 0.00 5.03 -10.87
CA ALA A 76 -0.51 5.04 -9.51
C ALA A 76 0.43 4.33 -8.54
N ARG A 77 0.49 4.82 -7.29
CA ARG A 77 1.29 4.22 -6.22
C ARG A 77 0.94 2.76 -5.93
N ALA A 78 -0.33 2.39 -5.99
CA ALA A 78 -0.75 1.00 -5.78
C ALA A 78 -0.18 0.04 -6.85
N LEU A 79 -0.13 0.46 -8.12
CA LEU A 79 0.47 -0.34 -9.19
C LEU A 79 1.98 -0.45 -9.05
N LEU A 80 2.63 0.63 -8.60
CA LEU A 80 4.05 0.59 -8.28
C LEU A 80 4.30 -0.47 -7.20
N TYR A 81 3.51 -0.51 -6.13
CA TYR A 81 3.67 -1.54 -5.11
C TYR A 81 3.42 -2.96 -5.64
N ASP A 82 2.47 -3.16 -6.56
CA ASP A 82 2.27 -4.45 -7.24
C ASP A 82 3.57 -4.89 -7.97
N ASP A 83 4.20 -3.99 -8.74
CA ASP A 83 5.47 -4.27 -9.43
C ASP A 83 6.61 -4.63 -8.47
N ILE A 84 6.62 -3.99 -7.30
CA ILE A 84 7.64 -4.21 -6.28
C ILE A 84 7.46 -5.57 -5.62
N VAL A 85 6.22 -5.89 -5.23
CA VAL A 85 5.88 -7.19 -4.64
C VAL A 85 6.25 -8.30 -5.61
N ASP A 86 5.92 -8.15 -6.89
CA ASP A 86 6.28 -9.11 -7.93
C ASP A 86 7.80 -9.28 -8.04
N LEU A 87 8.55 -8.18 -7.94
CA LEU A 87 10.00 -8.24 -7.93
C LEU A 87 10.58 -8.93 -6.69
N LEU A 88 10.00 -8.72 -5.50
CA LEU A 88 10.43 -9.35 -4.26
C LEU A 88 10.11 -10.84 -4.24
N LEU A 89 8.98 -11.25 -4.81
CA LEU A 89 8.59 -12.65 -4.98
C LEU A 89 9.49 -13.37 -5.99
N TRP A 90 9.84 -12.72 -7.11
CA TRP A 90 10.78 -13.26 -8.09
C TRP A 90 12.15 -13.62 -7.47
N ARG A 91 12.55 -12.98 -6.36
CA ARG A 91 13.80 -13.33 -5.67
C ARG A 91 13.76 -14.73 -5.04
N TRP A 92 12.58 -15.23 -4.70
CA TRP A 92 12.37 -16.59 -4.18
C TRP A 92 12.46 -17.64 -5.30
N GLU A 93 11.98 -17.34 -6.51
CA GLU A 93 12.09 -18.23 -7.69
C GLU A 93 13.55 -18.62 -8.01
N ALA A 94 14.51 -17.75 -7.68
CA ALA A 94 15.92 -18.00 -7.95
C ALA A 94 16.60 -18.94 -6.93
N ILE A 95 15.88 -19.45 -5.92
CA ILE A 95 16.43 -20.30 -4.86
C ILE A 95 16.20 -21.77 -5.17
N LYS A 96 17.27 -22.55 -5.01
CA LYS A 96 17.25 -24.01 -4.99
C LYS A 96 17.49 -24.52 -3.58
N LEU A 97 16.76 -25.57 -3.20
CA LEU A 97 16.92 -26.31 -1.96
C LEU A 97 17.34 -27.74 -2.27
N GLU A 98 18.21 -28.29 -1.42
CA GLU A 98 18.53 -29.71 -1.39
C GLU A 98 17.80 -30.34 -0.21
N LYS A 99 16.97 -31.34 -0.48
CA LYS A 99 16.17 -32.07 0.52
C LYS A 99 17.05 -33.10 1.26
N PRO A 100 16.64 -33.59 2.45
CA PRO A 100 17.43 -34.56 3.23
C PRO A 100 17.71 -35.89 2.52
N ASP A 101 16.91 -36.26 1.52
CA ASP A 101 17.07 -37.43 0.67
C ASP A 101 18.04 -37.21 -0.52
N GLY A 102 18.56 -35.99 -0.68
CA GLY A 102 19.47 -35.58 -1.74
C GLY A 102 18.79 -35.09 -3.01
N GLU A 103 17.45 -35.01 -3.05
CA GLU A 103 16.73 -34.42 -4.19
C GLU A 103 16.76 -32.89 -4.15
N GLU A 104 16.90 -32.25 -5.32
CA GLU A 104 16.75 -30.80 -5.44
C GLU A 104 15.28 -30.42 -5.60
N THR A 105 14.83 -29.37 -4.91
CA THR A 105 13.57 -28.69 -5.16
C THR A 105 13.78 -27.19 -5.32
N ASP A 106 12.80 -26.53 -5.93
CA ASP A 106 12.75 -25.09 -6.07
C ASP A 106 11.30 -24.61 -6.03
N TRP A 107 11.12 -23.29 -6.11
CA TRP A 107 9.81 -22.67 -6.07
C TRP A 107 8.85 -23.24 -7.13
N HIS A 108 9.33 -23.44 -8.35
CA HIS A 108 8.48 -23.88 -9.45
C HIS A 108 8.06 -25.36 -9.28
N LEU A 109 8.97 -26.21 -8.82
CA LEU A 109 8.68 -27.61 -8.50
C LEU A 109 7.65 -27.73 -7.37
N LEU A 110 7.82 -26.97 -6.29
CA LEU A 110 6.85 -26.97 -5.17
C LEU A 110 5.46 -26.50 -5.62
N LEU A 111 5.37 -25.44 -6.44
CA LEU A 111 4.08 -25.00 -6.98
C LEU A 111 3.44 -26.08 -7.87
N SER A 112 4.24 -26.72 -8.74
CA SER A 112 3.73 -27.78 -9.62
C SER A 112 3.23 -29.00 -8.85
N GLU A 113 3.90 -29.38 -7.75
CA GLU A 113 3.49 -30.47 -6.87
C GLU A 113 2.09 -30.24 -6.28
N ALA A 114 1.83 -29.00 -5.85
CA ALA A 114 0.55 -28.59 -5.28
C ALA A 114 -0.50 -28.15 -6.32
N VAL A 115 -0.18 -28.18 -7.62
CA VAL A 115 -1.04 -27.68 -8.72
C VAL A 115 -1.41 -26.20 -8.53
N LEU A 116 -0.43 -25.40 -8.10
CA LEU A 116 -0.58 -23.98 -7.82
C LEU A 116 0.13 -23.11 -8.86
N SER A 117 -0.30 -21.86 -8.93
CA SER A 117 0.40 -20.77 -9.61
C SER A 117 0.94 -19.75 -8.60
N ASP A 118 1.83 -18.87 -9.04
CA ASP A 118 2.30 -17.75 -8.22
C ASP A 118 1.15 -16.88 -7.69
N ILE A 119 0.05 -16.77 -8.45
CA ILE A 119 -1.12 -15.98 -8.06
C ILE A 119 -1.80 -16.58 -6.83
N ASP A 120 -1.81 -17.90 -6.68
CA ASP A 120 -2.43 -18.57 -5.54
C ASP A 120 -1.67 -18.28 -4.25
N VAL A 121 -0.33 -18.35 -4.31
CA VAL A 121 0.52 -17.95 -3.19
C VAL A 121 0.40 -16.45 -2.89
N LYS A 122 0.41 -15.60 -3.93
CA LYS A 122 0.21 -14.14 -3.76
C LYS A 122 -1.11 -13.83 -3.03
N LYS A 123 -2.23 -14.42 -3.45
CA LYS A 123 -3.53 -14.22 -2.80
C LYS A 123 -3.51 -14.64 -1.34
N LYS A 124 -2.84 -15.75 -1.03
CA LYS A 124 -2.71 -16.20 0.36
C LYS A 124 -1.86 -15.26 1.21
N LEU A 125 -0.79 -14.71 0.63
CA LEU A 125 0.02 -13.68 1.29
C LEU A 125 -0.73 -12.36 1.46
N TRP A 126 -1.64 -12.00 0.55
CA TRP A 126 -2.54 -10.86 0.72
C TRP A 126 -3.47 -11.05 1.92
N GLU A 127 -4.10 -12.22 2.01
CA GLU A 127 -4.97 -12.59 3.13
C GLU A 127 -4.21 -12.59 4.46
N LEU A 128 -3.00 -13.17 4.49
CA LEU A 128 -2.13 -13.15 5.66
C LEU A 128 -1.80 -11.72 6.08
N ALA A 129 -1.38 -10.87 5.12
CA ALA A 129 -1.07 -9.48 5.39
C ALA A 129 -2.26 -8.70 5.97
N PHE A 130 -3.45 -8.91 5.41
CA PHE A 130 -4.69 -8.32 5.92
C PHE A 130 -4.98 -8.77 7.35
N THR A 131 -4.87 -10.07 7.62
CA THR A 131 -5.15 -10.67 8.93
C THR A 131 -4.21 -10.14 10.01
N VAL A 132 -2.89 -10.19 9.76
CA VAL A 132 -1.89 -9.77 10.75
C VAL A 132 -1.88 -8.24 10.91
N HIS A 133 -2.24 -7.49 9.87
CA HIS A 133 -2.48 -6.05 10.01
C HIS A 133 -3.64 -5.79 10.98
N GLY A 134 -4.78 -6.46 10.80
CA GLY A 134 -5.91 -6.33 11.73
C GLY A 134 -5.62 -6.75 13.16
N GLN A 135 -4.88 -7.84 13.37
CA GLN A 135 -4.50 -8.29 14.71
C GLN A 135 -3.62 -7.26 15.44
N SER A 136 -2.68 -6.63 14.74
CA SER A 136 -1.80 -5.61 15.32
C SER A 136 -2.53 -4.34 15.80
N GLN A 137 -3.78 -4.13 15.37
CA GLN A 137 -4.64 -3.06 15.90
C GLN A 137 -4.97 -3.29 17.39
N PHE A 138 -5.19 -4.54 17.78
CA PHE A 138 -5.57 -4.91 19.15
C PHE A 138 -4.36 -5.01 20.07
N ASP A 139 -3.23 -5.50 19.57
CA ASP A 139 -1.98 -5.63 20.34
C ASP A 139 -1.39 -4.27 20.75
N ASN A 140 -1.65 -3.22 19.95
CA ASN A 140 -1.19 -1.85 20.23
C ASN A 140 -2.20 -1.01 21.03
N ALA A 141 -3.38 -1.53 21.37
CA ALA A 141 -4.41 -0.76 22.08
C ALA A 141 -4.03 -0.43 23.53
N ASP A 142 -3.07 -1.16 24.13
CA ASP A 142 -2.55 -0.91 25.47
C ASP A 142 -1.42 0.15 25.52
N ALA A 143 -0.96 0.65 24.36
CA ALA A 143 0.01 1.73 24.28
C ALA A 143 -0.72 3.10 24.27
N ALA A 144 -0.91 3.66 25.47
CA ALA A 144 -1.71 4.86 25.74
C ALA A 144 -1.26 6.20 25.10
N ASP A 145 -0.34 6.20 24.14
CA ASP A 145 0.04 7.41 23.39
C ASP A 145 -0.12 7.13 21.89
N GLN A 146 -1.33 7.37 21.38
CA GLN A 146 -1.76 7.25 19.97
C GLN A 146 -1.00 8.17 18.99
N ARG A 147 0.16 8.71 19.39
CA ARG A 147 1.01 9.60 18.60
C ARG A 147 2.24 8.92 18.03
N ASP A 148 2.65 7.80 18.62
CA ASP A 148 3.66 6.88 18.06
C ASP A 148 2.97 5.54 17.77
N ILE A 149 2.16 5.48 16.71
CA ILE A 149 1.90 4.18 16.08
C ILE A 149 3.29 3.73 15.62
N THR A 150 3.95 2.90 16.40
CA THR A 150 5.25 2.36 16.02
C THR A 150 5.12 1.80 14.61
N VAL A 151 5.98 2.30 13.72
CA VAL A 151 6.15 1.96 12.31
C VAL A 151 6.50 0.46 12.10
N ALA A 152 6.42 -0.35 13.16
CA ALA A 152 6.70 -1.75 13.17
C ALA A 152 5.63 -2.53 12.38
N THR A 153 6.11 -3.42 11.52
CA THR A 153 5.30 -4.45 10.87
C THR A 153 4.86 -5.50 11.88
N ALA A 154 3.71 -6.12 11.62
CA ALA A 154 3.16 -7.15 12.49
C ALA A 154 4.06 -8.39 12.52
N ASP A 155 4.17 -9.01 13.70
CA ASP A 155 4.84 -10.31 13.85
C ASP A 155 3.99 -11.40 13.19
N ILE A 156 4.64 -12.25 12.42
CA ILE A 156 4.05 -13.45 11.82
C ILE A 156 4.80 -14.63 12.40
N SER A 157 4.13 -15.46 13.20
CA SER A 157 4.80 -16.66 13.73
C SER A 157 5.04 -17.67 12.60
N GLU A 158 6.11 -18.44 12.70
CA GLU A 158 6.38 -19.54 11.75
C GLU A 158 5.21 -20.54 11.74
N SER A 159 4.53 -20.75 12.87
CA SER A 159 3.35 -21.60 12.92
C SER A 159 2.24 -21.04 12.04
N ASP A 160 1.92 -19.75 12.16
CA ASP A 160 0.87 -19.11 11.34
C ASP A 160 1.23 -19.15 9.86
N LEU A 161 2.51 -18.94 9.52
CA LEU A 161 2.99 -19.01 8.14
C LEU A 161 2.90 -20.43 7.57
N LEU A 162 3.31 -21.44 8.35
CA LEU A 162 3.20 -22.85 7.95
C LEU A 162 1.74 -23.26 7.78
N ASP A 163 0.86 -22.90 8.72
CA ASP A 163 -0.57 -23.17 8.63
C ASP A 163 -1.18 -22.51 7.39
N THR A 164 -0.84 -21.24 7.15
CA THR A 164 -1.27 -20.45 5.98
C THR A 164 -0.86 -21.11 4.66
N LEU A 165 0.39 -21.56 4.54
CA LEU A 165 0.89 -22.20 3.32
C LEU A 165 0.31 -23.60 3.17
N ARG A 166 0.24 -24.38 4.26
CA ARG A 166 -0.34 -25.73 4.26
C ARG A 166 -1.76 -25.75 3.68
N GLU A 167 -2.57 -24.74 3.96
CA GLU A 167 -3.93 -24.60 3.40
C GLU A 167 -3.97 -24.52 1.86
N LEU A 168 -2.86 -24.16 1.20
CA LEU A 168 -2.75 -24.16 -0.26
C LEU A 168 -2.47 -25.55 -0.84
N HIS A 169 -1.86 -26.45 -0.06
CA HIS A 169 -1.54 -27.78 -0.55
C HIS A 169 -2.80 -28.66 -0.58
N PRO A 170 -3.10 -29.39 -1.67
CA PRO A 170 -4.33 -30.19 -1.80
C PRO A 170 -4.57 -31.19 -0.66
N GLU A 171 -3.48 -31.74 -0.12
CA GLU A 171 -3.50 -32.71 1.00
C GLU A 171 -3.10 -32.10 2.34
N GLY A 172 -2.83 -30.79 2.40
CA GLY A 172 -2.38 -30.12 3.63
C GLY A 172 -1.01 -30.60 4.13
N SER A 173 -0.04 -30.76 3.22
CA SER A 173 1.30 -31.28 3.54
C SER A 173 2.12 -30.28 4.36
N TRP A 174 2.57 -30.71 5.55
CA TRP A 174 3.47 -29.94 6.40
C TRP A 174 4.89 -29.87 5.84
N ASP A 175 5.35 -30.95 5.20
CA ASP A 175 6.69 -30.99 4.60
C ASP A 175 6.78 -30.00 3.43
N TRP A 176 5.75 -29.97 2.59
CA TRP A 176 5.64 -28.98 1.52
C TRP A 176 5.63 -27.54 2.05
N ALA A 177 4.84 -27.27 3.10
CA ALA A 177 4.79 -25.94 3.71
C ALA A 177 6.15 -25.56 4.32
N ALA A 178 6.86 -26.51 4.95
CA ALA A 178 8.19 -26.29 5.49
C ALA A 178 9.22 -25.97 4.40
N ASP A 179 9.20 -26.69 3.28
CA ASP A 179 10.05 -26.41 2.11
C ASP A 179 9.78 -25.01 1.56
N MET A 180 8.51 -24.61 1.44
CA MET A 180 8.13 -23.26 1.01
C MET A 180 8.66 -22.18 1.97
N VAL A 181 8.53 -22.36 3.28
CA VAL A 181 9.07 -21.43 4.28
C VAL A 181 10.60 -21.36 4.20
N GLU A 182 11.28 -22.47 4.00
CA GLU A 182 12.74 -22.52 3.87
C GLU A 182 13.21 -21.75 2.60
N ILE A 183 12.49 -21.84 1.48
CA ILE A 183 12.75 -20.99 0.30
C ILE A 183 12.60 -19.52 0.67
N MET A 184 11.50 -19.15 1.32
CA MET A 184 11.21 -17.76 1.71
C MET A 184 12.27 -17.20 2.66
N LYS A 185 12.83 -18.06 3.53
CA LYS A 185 13.86 -17.71 4.53
C LYS A 185 15.24 -17.46 3.91
N ARG A 186 15.65 -18.21 2.89
CA ARG A 186 17.03 -18.18 2.36
C ARG A 186 17.42 -16.89 1.64
N ARG A 187 16.46 -16.06 1.23
CA ARG A 187 16.75 -14.76 0.63
C ARG A 187 15.71 -13.75 1.05
N ALA A 188 16.18 -12.62 1.59
CA ALA A 188 15.32 -11.48 1.89
C ALA A 188 14.49 -11.12 0.65
N GLY A 189 13.18 -11.34 0.77
CA GLY A 189 12.15 -11.12 -0.24
C GLY A 189 10.99 -10.38 0.40
N LEU A 190 9.77 -10.88 0.23
CA LEU A 190 8.57 -10.23 0.80
C LEU A 190 8.41 -10.45 2.32
N LEU A 191 9.08 -11.46 2.87
CA LEU A 191 9.13 -11.78 4.29
C LEU A 191 10.59 -11.88 4.73
N VAL A 192 10.86 -11.40 5.95
CA VAL A 192 12.18 -11.43 6.57
C VAL A 192 12.03 -12.03 7.98
N GLU A 193 12.86 -13.02 8.30
CA GLU A 193 12.96 -13.56 9.65
C GLU A 193 13.61 -12.51 10.56
N SER A 194 12.81 -11.86 11.41
CA SER A 194 13.25 -10.79 12.30
C SER A 194 13.91 -11.33 13.56
N ARG A 195 13.41 -12.48 14.05
CA ARG A 195 13.90 -13.29 15.17
C ARG A 195 13.60 -14.75 14.84
N PRO A 196 14.27 -15.73 15.46
CA PRO A 196 14.03 -17.14 15.17
C PRO A 196 12.54 -17.47 15.17
N LYS A 197 12.03 -17.97 14.03
CA LYS A 197 10.62 -18.35 13.83
C LYS A 197 9.60 -17.20 13.88
N VAL A 198 10.06 -15.96 13.72
CA VAL A 198 9.20 -14.77 13.67
C VAL A 198 9.52 -13.96 12.44
N TYR A 199 8.59 -13.94 11.51
CA TYR A 199 8.69 -13.25 10.22
C TYR A 199 7.98 -11.90 10.29
N ARG A 200 8.43 -10.97 9.44
CA ARG A 200 7.83 -9.66 9.25
C ARG A 200 7.90 -9.24 7.79
N PHE A 201 6.98 -8.37 7.37
CA PHE A 201 7.19 -7.62 6.13
C PHE A 201 8.38 -6.67 6.27
N PRO A 202 9.15 -6.43 5.19
CA PRO A 202 10.34 -5.58 5.24
C PRO A 202 10.02 -4.11 5.52
N HIS A 203 8.79 -3.67 5.24
CA HIS A 203 8.30 -2.33 5.54
C HIS A 203 6.78 -2.34 5.72
N ARG A 204 6.26 -1.41 6.53
CA ARG A 204 4.82 -1.28 6.82
C ARG A 204 3.98 -1.06 5.58
N THR A 205 4.45 -0.22 4.65
CA THR A 205 3.73 0.02 3.40
C THR A 205 3.56 -1.23 2.52
N PHE A 206 4.47 -2.22 2.61
CA PHE A 206 4.26 -3.50 1.93
C PHE A 206 3.16 -4.32 2.60
N GLN A 207 3.12 -4.35 3.93
CA GLN A 207 2.03 -4.99 4.66
C GLN A 207 0.68 -4.35 4.31
N GLU A 208 0.62 -3.02 4.33
CA GLU A 208 -0.59 -2.26 3.99
C GLU A 208 -1.01 -2.47 2.54
N HIS A 209 -0.06 -2.49 1.60
CA HIS A 209 -0.35 -2.78 0.20
C HIS A 209 -0.89 -4.19 -0.01
N LEU A 210 -0.28 -5.22 0.57
CA LEU A 210 -0.78 -6.60 0.44
C LEU A 210 -2.16 -6.76 1.09
N ALA A 211 -2.39 -6.11 2.23
CA ALA A 211 -3.71 -6.03 2.83
C ALA A 211 -4.72 -5.33 1.90
N ALA A 212 -4.29 -4.29 1.19
CA ALA A 212 -5.11 -3.57 0.21
C ALA A 212 -5.41 -4.44 -1.03
N CYS A 213 -4.46 -5.27 -1.47
CA CYS A 213 -4.69 -6.26 -2.51
C CYS A 213 -5.78 -7.26 -2.12
N HIS A 214 -5.77 -7.75 -0.86
CA HIS A 214 -6.85 -8.59 -0.35
C HIS A 214 -8.19 -7.87 -0.38
N LEU A 215 -8.27 -6.69 0.24
CA LEU A 215 -9.49 -5.89 0.36
C LEU A 215 -10.10 -5.56 -1.01
N SER A 216 -9.28 -5.12 -1.97
CA SER A 216 -9.72 -4.75 -3.32
C SER A 216 -10.23 -5.92 -4.17
N THR A 217 -9.97 -7.16 -3.77
CA THR A 217 -10.50 -8.37 -4.44
C THR A 217 -11.77 -8.91 -3.80
N GLN A 218 -12.22 -8.33 -2.68
CA GLN A 218 -13.41 -8.82 -1.99
C GLN A 218 -14.68 -8.44 -2.77
N PRO A 219 -15.62 -9.38 -3.00
CA PRO A 219 -16.87 -9.10 -3.69
C PRO A 219 -17.70 -7.99 -3.04
N ASN A 220 -17.57 -7.84 -1.72
CA ASN A 220 -18.26 -6.87 -0.86
C ASN A 220 -17.35 -5.72 -0.41
N PHE A 221 -16.32 -5.37 -1.21
CA PHE A 221 -15.34 -4.32 -0.92
C PHE A 221 -15.89 -3.12 -0.14
N ALA A 222 -16.94 -2.46 -0.65
CA ALA A 222 -17.45 -1.23 -0.04
C ALA A 222 -17.97 -1.45 1.38
N ALA A 223 -18.73 -2.54 1.62
CA ALA A 223 -19.26 -2.85 2.94
C ALA A 223 -18.17 -3.19 3.95
N GLU A 224 -17.08 -3.82 3.49
CA GLU A 224 -15.93 -4.11 4.33
C GLU A 224 -15.09 -2.87 4.61
N ALA A 225 -14.80 -2.07 3.58
CA ALA A 225 -14.09 -0.81 3.71
C ALA A 225 -14.80 0.18 4.64
N VAL A 226 -16.13 0.24 4.67
CA VAL A 226 -16.90 1.05 5.64
C VAL A 226 -16.66 0.59 7.08
N LYS A 227 -16.65 -0.73 7.32
CA LYS A 227 -16.36 -1.28 8.67
C LYS A 227 -14.93 -0.94 9.11
N LEU A 228 -13.98 -1.06 8.19
CA LEU A 228 -12.58 -0.73 8.45
C LEU A 228 -12.39 0.77 8.72
N ALA A 229 -13.04 1.65 7.93
CA ALA A 229 -13.02 3.09 8.13
C ALA A 229 -13.57 3.50 9.51
N ALA A 230 -14.59 2.80 10.01
CA ALA A 230 -15.14 3.03 11.35
C ALA A 230 -14.15 2.77 12.50
N SER A 231 -13.06 2.05 12.23
CA SER A 231 -12.00 1.78 13.22
C SER A 231 -10.89 2.86 13.25
N GLY A 232 -11.09 3.98 12.55
CA GLY A 232 -10.24 5.16 12.61
C GLY A 232 -9.07 5.14 11.61
N ALA A 233 -7.97 5.80 11.96
CA ALA A 233 -6.83 6.02 11.05
C ALA A 233 -6.03 4.74 10.72
N PHE A 234 -6.22 3.65 11.45
CA PHE A 234 -5.41 2.45 11.35
C PHE A 234 -5.45 1.81 9.95
N TRP A 235 -6.65 1.66 9.38
CA TRP A 235 -6.85 1.06 8.05
C TRP A 235 -6.85 2.08 6.91
N ARG A 236 -6.59 3.35 7.21
CA ARG A 236 -6.74 4.45 6.25
C ARG A 236 -5.91 4.23 5.00
N GLU A 237 -4.62 3.93 5.15
CA GLU A 237 -3.71 3.70 4.02
C GLU A 237 -4.08 2.43 3.23
N VAL A 238 -4.50 1.35 3.91
CA VAL A 238 -5.00 0.13 3.26
C VAL A 238 -6.21 0.42 2.36
N ILE A 239 -7.16 1.23 2.86
CA ILE A 239 -8.34 1.63 2.10
C ILE A 239 -7.95 2.47 0.88
N LEU A 240 -7.05 3.45 1.04
CA LEU A 240 -6.61 4.31 -0.05
C LEU A 240 -5.87 3.51 -1.14
N LEU A 241 -4.95 2.62 -0.75
CA LEU A 241 -4.25 1.73 -1.69
C LEU A 241 -5.23 0.78 -2.41
N ALA A 242 -6.25 0.28 -1.69
CA ALA A 242 -7.27 -0.59 -2.28
C ALA A 242 -8.11 0.16 -3.31
N VAL A 243 -8.55 1.38 -3.00
CA VAL A 243 -9.26 2.27 -3.93
C VAL A 243 -8.41 2.53 -5.18
N GLY A 244 -7.14 2.95 -5.01
CA GLY A 244 -6.23 3.20 -6.12
C GLY A 244 -6.04 1.96 -7.01
N ARG A 245 -5.84 0.80 -6.40
CA ARG A 245 -5.72 -0.48 -7.12
C ARG A 245 -6.99 -0.83 -7.89
N MET A 246 -8.18 -0.68 -7.29
CA MET A 246 -9.44 -1.02 -7.96
C MET A 246 -9.69 -0.18 -9.20
N VAL A 247 -9.43 1.13 -9.11
CA VAL A 247 -9.66 2.06 -10.22
C VAL A 247 -8.73 1.78 -11.40
N HIS A 248 -7.52 1.29 -11.13
CA HIS A 248 -6.51 1.03 -12.15
C HIS A 248 -6.55 -0.40 -12.71
N THR A 249 -7.00 -1.38 -11.93
CA THR A 249 -6.94 -2.82 -12.29
C THR A 249 -8.32 -3.43 -12.54
N TYR A 250 -9.38 -2.88 -11.94
CA TYR A 250 -10.73 -3.45 -11.97
C TYR A 250 -11.76 -2.45 -12.52
N SER A 251 -12.50 -1.79 -11.63
CA SER A 251 -13.67 -0.99 -11.92
C SER A 251 -13.73 0.18 -10.93
N ILE A 252 -14.23 1.32 -11.42
CA ILE A 252 -14.36 2.56 -10.64
C ILE A 252 -15.66 2.61 -9.83
N GLU A 253 -16.64 1.79 -10.19
CA GLU A 253 -17.97 1.79 -9.58
C GLU A 253 -17.97 1.45 -8.08
N PRO A 254 -17.30 0.39 -7.59
CA PRO A 254 -17.25 0.11 -6.15
C PRO A 254 -16.54 1.19 -5.33
N PRO A 255 -15.40 1.77 -5.77
CA PRO A 255 -14.80 2.94 -5.13
C PRO A 255 -15.73 4.16 -5.05
N LEU A 256 -16.46 4.48 -6.12
CA LEU A 256 -17.42 5.60 -6.08
C LEU A 256 -18.59 5.32 -5.13
N PHE A 257 -19.11 4.09 -5.13
CA PHE A 257 -20.14 3.68 -4.17
C PHE A 257 -19.64 3.82 -2.72
N PHE A 258 -18.42 3.37 -2.44
CA PHE A 258 -17.78 3.52 -1.12
C PHE A 258 -17.62 5.00 -0.70
N VAL A 259 -17.22 5.89 -1.61
CA VAL A 259 -17.16 7.35 -1.35
C VAL A 259 -18.53 7.89 -0.93
N GLY A 260 -19.61 7.42 -1.57
CA GLY A 260 -20.98 7.78 -1.18
C GLY A 260 -21.36 7.30 0.22
N GLU A 261 -20.96 6.09 0.61
CA GLU A 261 -21.20 5.55 1.95
C GLU A 261 -20.43 6.31 3.04
N LEU A 262 -19.21 6.79 2.74
CA LEU A 262 -18.42 7.61 3.67
C LEU A 262 -18.95 9.04 3.83
N CYS A 263 -19.65 9.56 2.82
CA CYS A 263 -20.14 10.92 2.78
C CYS A 263 -21.65 10.96 2.45
N PRO A 264 -22.52 10.44 3.33
CA PRO A 264 -23.95 10.39 3.08
C PRO A 264 -24.56 11.80 2.98
N SER A 265 -25.70 11.91 2.29
CA SER A 265 -26.48 13.15 2.28
C SER A 265 -26.98 13.46 3.69
N ILE A 266 -26.61 14.63 4.21
CA ILE A 266 -26.99 15.01 5.57
C ILE A 266 -28.33 15.73 5.52
N THR A 267 -29.35 15.11 6.10
CA THR A 267 -30.67 15.71 6.26
C THR A 267 -30.81 16.22 7.70
N GLY A 268 -30.69 17.54 7.89
CA GLY A 268 -30.84 18.18 9.20
C GLY A 268 -29.58 18.85 9.72
N SER A 269 -29.33 18.80 11.03
CA SER A 269 -28.17 19.43 11.67
C SER A 269 -26.85 18.75 11.29
N ALA A 270 -25.77 19.52 11.30
CA ALA A 270 -24.42 19.00 11.07
C ALA A 270 -24.08 17.86 12.05
N PRO A 271 -23.26 16.87 11.63
CA PRO A 271 -22.77 15.80 12.50
C PRO A 271 -22.04 16.37 13.70
N THR A 272 -22.28 15.76 14.85
CA THR A 272 -21.64 16.15 16.12
C THR A 272 -20.57 15.14 16.55
N ASP A 273 -20.43 14.02 15.84
CA ASP A 273 -19.40 13.02 16.09
C ASP A 273 -18.20 13.17 15.16
N ASP A 274 -17.00 12.99 15.71
CA ASP A 274 -15.74 13.04 14.98
C ASP A 274 -15.62 11.94 13.91
N ALA A 275 -16.24 10.78 14.14
CA ALA A 275 -16.12 9.63 13.23
C ALA A 275 -16.68 9.93 11.84
N THR A 276 -17.86 10.56 11.79
CA THR A 276 -18.50 11.00 10.54
C THR A 276 -17.63 12.02 9.81
N TRP A 277 -17.02 12.96 10.54
CA TRP A 277 -16.12 13.95 9.93
C TRP A 277 -14.82 13.34 9.40
N ARG A 278 -14.26 12.33 10.09
CA ARG A 278 -13.11 11.55 9.58
C ARG A 278 -13.47 10.74 8.33
N ASN A 279 -14.69 10.20 8.26
CA ASN A 279 -15.18 9.51 7.06
C ASN A 279 -15.35 10.46 5.87
N ILE A 280 -15.91 11.66 6.09
CA ILE A 280 -16.00 12.71 5.05
C ILE A 280 -14.61 13.09 4.55
N TRP A 281 -13.64 13.25 5.46
CA TRP A 281 -12.26 13.52 5.09
C TRP A 281 -11.65 12.38 4.27
N LEU A 282 -11.83 11.13 4.70
CA LEU A 282 -11.40 9.95 3.94
C LEU A 282 -12.08 9.87 2.56
N ALA A 283 -13.35 10.25 2.44
CA ALA A 283 -14.05 10.29 1.15
C ALA A 283 -13.34 11.24 0.17
N GLY A 284 -12.82 12.37 0.66
CA GLY A 284 -12.03 13.30 -0.13
C GLY A 284 -10.71 12.72 -0.60
N GLU A 285 -9.98 12.01 0.25
CA GLU A 285 -8.75 11.32 -0.14
C GLU A 285 -9.00 10.19 -1.14
N CYS A 286 -10.08 9.42 -0.95
CA CYS A 286 -10.50 8.41 -1.91
C CYS A 286 -10.78 9.03 -3.30
N LEU A 287 -11.38 10.23 -3.36
CA LEU A 287 -11.57 10.94 -4.63
C LEU A 287 -10.24 11.38 -5.27
N LEU A 288 -9.24 11.72 -4.47
CA LEU A 288 -7.88 12.00 -4.97
C LEU A 288 -7.22 10.73 -5.54
N GLU A 289 -7.35 9.58 -4.85
CA GLU A 289 -6.87 8.29 -5.36
C GLU A 289 -7.59 7.84 -6.64
N ILE A 290 -8.90 8.06 -6.74
CA ILE A 290 -9.67 7.80 -7.96
C ILE A 290 -9.20 8.72 -9.11
N GLY A 291 -8.84 9.95 -8.78
CA GLY A 291 -8.52 11.03 -9.70
C GLY A 291 -9.77 11.79 -10.13
N ILE A 292 -9.82 13.10 -9.83
CA ILE A 292 -10.98 13.97 -10.08
C ILE A 292 -11.45 13.92 -11.54
N PRO A 293 -10.58 14.05 -12.56
CA PRO A 293 -11.03 14.00 -13.95
C PRO A 293 -11.63 12.64 -14.34
N ARG A 294 -11.20 11.55 -13.69
CA ARG A 294 -11.73 10.21 -13.91
C ARG A 294 -13.09 10.07 -13.24
N ALA A 295 -13.22 10.47 -11.97
CA ALA A 295 -14.48 10.49 -11.24
C ALA A 295 -15.55 11.31 -11.99
N GLN A 296 -15.20 12.51 -12.46
CA GLN A 296 -16.12 13.41 -13.17
C GLN A 296 -16.58 12.91 -14.54
N ARG A 297 -16.03 11.82 -15.09
CA ARG A 297 -16.60 11.18 -16.30
C ARG A 297 -17.92 10.47 -16.01
N HIS A 298 -18.17 10.14 -14.73
CA HIS A 298 -19.37 9.47 -14.28
C HIS A 298 -20.32 10.47 -13.61
N ARG A 299 -21.63 10.34 -13.83
CA ARG A 299 -22.64 11.21 -13.21
C ARG A 299 -22.53 11.18 -11.68
N THR A 300 -22.51 9.98 -11.10
CA THR A 300 -22.34 9.78 -9.65
C THR A 300 -21.05 10.40 -9.14
N GLY A 301 -19.94 10.27 -9.88
CA GLY A 301 -18.67 10.88 -9.49
C GLY A 301 -18.70 12.40 -9.49
N LYS A 302 -19.39 13.05 -10.45
CA LYS A 302 -19.60 14.51 -10.43
C LYS A 302 -20.38 14.97 -9.20
N GLU A 303 -21.47 14.27 -8.88
CA GLU A 303 -22.32 14.56 -7.73
C GLU A 303 -21.54 14.36 -6.42
N LEU A 304 -20.76 13.28 -6.30
CA LEU A 304 -19.92 13.00 -5.14
C LEU A 304 -18.79 14.02 -4.95
N VAL A 305 -18.10 14.44 -6.02
CA VAL A 305 -17.04 15.46 -5.91
C VAL A 305 -17.60 16.75 -5.34
N ALA A 306 -18.71 17.25 -5.89
CA ALA A 306 -19.34 18.48 -5.41
C ALA A 306 -19.84 18.34 -3.95
N HIS A 307 -20.43 17.19 -3.62
CA HIS A 307 -20.91 16.92 -2.27
C HIS A 307 -19.75 16.87 -1.26
N VAL A 308 -18.70 16.10 -1.54
CA VAL A 308 -17.53 15.98 -0.65
C VAL A 308 -16.82 17.33 -0.48
N GLN A 309 -16.66 18.12 -1.55
CA GLN A 309 -16.10 19.48 -1.45
C GLN A 309 -16.90 20.35 -0.47
N GLN A 310 -18.23 20.37 -0.59
CA GLN A 310 -19.08 21.15 0.32
C GLN A 310 -18.96 20.65 1.77
N ARG A 311 -18.91 19.33 1.97
CA ARG A 311 -18.77 18.75 3.32
C ARG A 311 -17.40 19.02 3.93
N LEU A 312 -16.33 19.07 3.14
CA LEU A 312 -15.01 19.49 3.60
C LEU A 312 -14.97 20.98 3.94
N VAL A 313 -15.68 21.83 3.19
CA VAL A 313 -15.88 23.25 3.56
C VAL A 313 -16.59 23.36 4.90
N ASP A 314 -17.64 22.57 5.13
CA ASP A 314 -18.33 22.56 6.42
C ASP A 314 -17.36 22.15 7.54
N LEU A 315 -16.60 21.06 7.33
CA LEU A 315 -15.66 20.50 8.31
C LEU A 315 -14.64 21.53 8.82
N ILE A 316 -13.99 22.28 7.93
CA ILE A 316 -12.95 23.23 8.31
C ILE A 316 -13.48 24.42 9.14
N HIS A 317 -14.79 24.70 9.08
CA HIS A 317 -15.44 25.74 9.89
C HIS A 317 -16.02 25.21 11.20
N THR A 318 -16.03 23.88 11.41
CA THR A 318 -16.48 23.30 12.68
C THR A 318 -15.40 23.37 13.76
N GLU A 319 -15.83 23.20 15.02
CA GLU A 319 -14.93 22.95 16.15
C GLU A 319 -14.62 21.44 16.34
N GLN A 320 -15.17 20.58 15.49
CA GLN A 320 -14.93 19.13 15.52
C GLN A 320 -13.56 18.78 14.95
N LEU A 321 -13.01 17.63 15.36
CA LEU A 321 -11.63 17.20 15.10
C LEU A 321 -10.56 18.12 15.71
N ALA A 322 -9.31 17.66 15.73
CA ALA A 322 -8.18 18.50 16.14
C ALA A 322 -7.87 19.57 15.05
N PRO A 323 -7.26 20.72 15.41
CA PRO A 323 -6.84 21.74 14.44
C PRO A 323 -5.95 21.19 13.32
N ARG A 324 -5.10 20.22 13.63
CA ARG A 324 -4.25 19.53 12.64
C ARG A 324 -5.07 18.71 11.65
N GLU A 325 -6.03 17.91 12.13
CA GLU A 325 -6.91 17.11 11.25
C GLU A 325 -7.73 18.03 10.32
N ARG A 326 -8.24 19.17 10.83
CA ARG A 326 -8.92 20.16 9.98
C ARG A 326 -7.99 20.79 8.94
N ALA A 327 -6.73 21.05 9.27
CA ALA A 327 -5.75 21.57 8.31
C ALA A 327 -5.44 20.54 7.21
N GLU A 328 -5.28 19.27 7.56
CA GLU A 328 -5.06 18.17 6.62
C GLU A 328 -6.30 17.95 5.72
N ALA A 329 -7.51 18.03 6.27
CA ALA A 329 -8.75 18.03 5.49
C ALA A 329 -8.86 19.25 4.56
N GLY A 330 -8.37 20.42 4.97
CA GLY A 330 -8.26 21.61 4.13
C GLY A 330 -7.29 21.44 2.96
N ALA A 331 -6.18 20.72 3.16
CA ALA A 331 -5.27 20.36 2.07
C ALA A 331 -5.94 19.43 1.05
N VAL A 332 -6.75 18.48 1.52
CA VAL A 332 -7.57 17.62 0.65
C VAL A 332 -8.60 18.45 -0.13
N LEU A 333 -9.29 19.38 0.52
CA LEU A 333 -10.23 20.30 -0.14
C LEU A 333 -9.53 21.12 -1.24
N SER A 334 -8.36 21.68 -0.94
CA SER A 334 -7.56 22.44 -1.92
C SER A 334 -7.21 21.57 -3.14
N ALA A 335 -6.77 20.34 -2.91
CA ALA A 335 -6.45 19.40 -3.99
C ALA A 335 -7.68 18.96 -4.81
N LEU A 336 -8.86 18.89 -4.18
CA LEU A 336 -10.14 18.60 -4.85
C LEU A 336 -10.68 19.79 -5.65
N GLY A 337 -10.16 20.99 -5.43
CA GLY A 337 -10.68 22.24 -5.97
C GLY A 337 -11.63 22.90 -4.97
N ASP A 338 -11.08 23.77 -4.12
CA ASP A 338 -11.84 24.50 -3.10
C ASP A 338 -12.90 25.42 -3.77
N PRO A 339 -14.20 25.26 -3.44
CA PRO A 339 -15.26 26.04 -4.07
C PRO A 339 -15.47 27.42 -3.41
N ARG A 340 -14.76 27.72 -2.31
CA ARG A 340 -14.87 29.01 -1.63
C ARG A 340 -14.20 30.11 -2.45
N ASP A 341 -14.84 31.27 -2.50
CA ASP A 341 -14.17 32.49 -2.93
C ASP A 341 -13.29 33.00 -1.77
N LEU A 342 -11.98 33.05 -1.98
CA LEU A 342 -11.01 33.49 -0.97
C LEU A 342 -10.43 34.87 -1.29
N ASP A 343 -10.88 35.50 -2.39
CA ASP A 343 -10.44 36.82 -2.84
C ASP A 343 -11.34 37.97 -2.33
N GLU A 344 -12.37 37.65 -1.53
CA GLU A 344 -13.17 38.61 -0.73
C GLU A 344 -12.69 38.66 0.73
#